data_AF-A0A1Q4FYX1-F1
#
_entry.id   AF-A0A1Q4FYX1-F1
#
_cell.length_a   1.000
_cell.length_b   1.000
_cell.length_c   1.000
_cell.angle_alpha   90.00
_cell.angle_beta   90.00
_cell.angle_gamma   90.00
#
_symmetry.space_group_name_H-M   'P 1'
#
loop_
_entity.id
_entity.type
_entity.pdbx_description
1 polymer ?
#
loop_
_entity_poly.entity_id
_entity_poly.type
_entity_poly.pdbx_seq_one_letter_code
_entity_poly.pdbx_strand_id
1 'polypeptide(L)'
;MAHDNSPLKSQIPNQGWKQFLIARDEMLSAYDNAKEHSNKRQVKTGHGNVAESAFRRWLTKFLPKRYGVTAGYIISPGVPNAENFIHYDVIIYDQLESPVLWIENNADSSELGRSMAIPVEYVHGVIEVKSAFNKKAVKKAVEQLTKLKPLLACTEPANHPMKLYLPPNFFFATVFYELRKKDEMDFAALDELVEAAAMRGFYGGYILRGETIEKYYSGKLILLRESQERVRNNQSLLFYAHSKSYKVADGTFRKIQLDYEESYFSEFAFDIIALLKGTYNPDVLSSIYGMGSTQWENGSAVDIRYFKPEDVKKFDEETANFFRK
;
A
#
# COMPACT_ATOMS: atom_id res chain seq x y z
N MET A 1 20.04 -29.95 28.34
CA MET A 1 18.78 -29.99 27.57
C MET A 1 19.14 -30.48 26.18
N ALA A 2 18.66 -31.66 25.78
CA ALA A 2 18.94 -32.16 24.44
C ALA A 2 18.24 -31.21 23.44
N HIS A 3 19.02 -30.60 22.55
CA HIS A 3 18.43 -29.94 21.38
C HIS A 3 17.76 -31.04 20.56
N ASP A 4 16.44 -31.01 20.53
CA ASP A 4 15.67 -31.80 19.58
C ASP A 4 16.12 -31.37 18.18
N ASN A 5 16.90 -32.22 17.50
CA ASN A 5 17.40 -32.00 16.13
C ASN A 5 16.28 -32.16 15.09
N SER A 6 15.03 -31.92 15.46
CA SER A 6 13.92 -31.96 14.53
C SER A 6 14.03 -30.81 13.52
N PRO A 7 13.69 -31.04 12.24
CA PRO A 7 13.69 -29.97 11.24
C PRO A 7 12.82 -28.79 11.68
N LEU A 8 13.26 -27.57 11.35
CA LEU A 8 12.46 -26.37 11.60
C LEU A 8 11.09 -26.49 10.93
N LYS A 9 10.05 -26.15 11.68
CA LYS A 9 8.66 -26.10 11.20
C LYS A 9 8.21 -24.65 11.13
N SER A 10 7.39 -24.32 10.13
CA SER A 10 6.73 -23.02 10.08
C SER A 10 5.89 -22.80 11.34
N GLN A 11 5.99 -21.61 11.94
CA GLN A 11 5.23 -21.22 13.13
C GLN A 11 4.41 -19.97 12.80
N ILE A 12 3.13 -19.98 13.15
CA ILE A 12 2.25 -18.81 13.08
C ILE A 12 1.67 -18.60 14.49
N PRO A 13 1.79 -17.40 15.07
CA PRO A 13 2.44 -16.22 14.51
C PRO A 13 3.96 -16.39 14.38
N ASN A 14 4.57 -15.70 13.42
CA ASN A 14 6.00 -15.75 13.18
C ASN A 14 6.80 -15.06 14.30
N GLN A 15 8.02 -15.55 14.56
CA GLN A 15 8.96 -14.86 15.44
C GLN A 15 9.18 -13.42 14.94
N GLY A 16 8.99 -12.44 15.83
CA GLY A 16 9.23 -11.04 15.50
C GLY A 16 8.07 -10.30 14.83
N TRP A 17 6.89 -10.89 14.67
CA TRP A 17 5.78 -10.26 13.95
C TRP A 17 5.35 -8.91 14.56
N LYS A 18 5.30 -8.78 15.89
CA LYS A 18 5.04 -7.49 16.57
C LYS A 18 6.18 -6.49 16.37
N GLN A 19 7.43 -6.96 16.43
CA GLN A 19 8.60 -6.11 16.19
C GLN A 19 8.60 -5.56 14.77
N PHE A 20 8.09 -6.32 13.80
CA PHE A 20 7.93 -5.84 12.42
C PHE A 20 6.96 -4.64 12.34
N LEU A 21 5.90 -4.61 13.16
CA LEU A 21 4.94 -3.51 13.23
C LEU A 21 5.52 -2.21 13.82
N ILE A 22 6.70 -2.24 14.47
CA ILE A 22 7.35 -1.03 15.02
C ILE A 22 7.57 0.03 13.93
N ALA A 23 7.97 -0.39 12.72
CA ALA A 23 8.21 0.55 11.63
C ALA A 23 6.93 1.31 11.22
N ARG A 24 5.76 0.67 11.30
CA ARG A 24 4.47 1.32 11.08
C ARG A 24 4.15 2.31 12.21
N ASP A 25 4.36 1.90 13.46
CA ASP A 25 4.13 2.75 14.64
C ASP A 25 5.05 3.99 14.62
N GLU A 26 6.30 3.86 14.16
CA GLU A 26 7.23 4.97 13.94
C GLU A 26 6.71 5.96 12.89
N MET A 27 6.19 5.47 11.76
CA MET A 27 5.59 6.31 10.73
C MET A 27 4.38 7.06 11.28
N LEU A 28 3.45 6.37 11.95
CA LEU A 28 2.27 6.97 12.56
C LEU A 28 2.64 8.03 13.60
N SER A 29 3.62 7.75 14.45
CA SER A 29 4.10 8.69 15.48
C SER A 29 4.68 9.96 14.86
N ALA A 30 5.49 9.84 13.80
CA ALA A 30 6.03 11.00 13.09
C ALA A 30 4.93 11.87 12.47
N TYR A 31 3.91 11.23 11.89
CA TYR A 31 2.74 11.91 11.34
C TYR A 31 1.91 12.62 12.42
N ASP A 32 1.59 11.94 13.53
CA ASP A 32 0.77 12.48 14.61
C ASP A 32 1.47 13.70 15.27
N ASN A 33 2.78 13.60 15.53
CA ASN A 33 3.58 14.73 16.04
C ASN A 33 3.53 15.93 15.08
N ALA A 34 3.68 15.70 13.77
CA ALA A 34 3.64 16.77 12.77
C ALA A 34 2.24 17.40 12.67
N LYS A 35 1.18 16.59 12.77
CA LYS A 35 -0.20 17.05 12.80
C LYS A 35 -0.43 17.97 14.01
N GLU A 36 0.04 17.58 15.19
CA GLU A 36 -0.05 18.41 16.41
C GLU A 36 0.68 19.75 16.27
N HIS A 37 1.94 19.73 15.81
CA HIS A 37 2.72 20.95 15.57
C HIS A 37 2.09 21.86 14.50
N SER A 38 1.40 21.29 13.51
CA SER A 38 0.77 22.04 12.42
C SER A 38 -0.55 22.71 12.82
N ASN A 39 -1.20 22.27 13.91
CA ASN A 39 -2.53 22.75 14.30
C ASN A 39 -2.58 24.26 14.57
N LYS A 40 -1.45 24.86 14.96
CA LYS A 40 -1.30 26.30 15.21
C LYS A 40 -0.75 27.10 14.01
N ARG A 41 -0.44 26.45 12.88
CA ARG A 41 0.12 27.12 11.69
C ARG A 41 -0.99 27.51 10.69
N GLN A 42 -0.80 28.63 10.00
CA GLN A 42 -1.73 29.14 8.98
C GLN A 42 -1.80 28.22 7.74
N VAL A 43 -0.68 27.57 7.39
CA VAL A 43 -0.60 26.56 6.32
C VAL A 43 -0.43 25.17 6.93
N LYS A 44 -1.42 24.30 6.73
CA LYS A 44 -1.49 22.95 7.31
C LYS A 44 -0.93 21.85 6.39
N THR A 45 0.04 22.16 5.52
CA THR A 45 0.65 21.17 4.61
C THR A 45 1.80 20.38 5.25
N GLY A 46 2.37 20.88 6.35
CA GLY A 46 3.57 20.30 6.97
C GLY A 46 3.44 18.83 7.39
N HIS A 47 2.25 18.40 7.84
CA HIS A 47 2.04 17.00 8.22
C HIS A 47 2.01 16.06 7.01
N GLY A 48 1.64 16.54 5.81
CA GLY A 48 1.68 15.77 4.56
C GLY A 48 3.10 15.47 4.13
N ASN A 49 3.95 16.50 4.10
CA ASN A 49 5.37 16.35 3.78
C ASN A 49 6.10 15.41 4.75
N VAL A 50 5.76 15.47 6.04
CA VAL A 50 6.33 14.54 7.04
C VAL A 50 5.86 13.12 6.79
N ALA A 51 4.59 12.91 6.45
CA ALA A 51 4.05 11.60 6.11
C ALA A 51 4.79 10.99 4.91
N GLU A 52 4.92 11.74 3.81
CA GLU A 52 5.68 11.31 2.63
C GLU A 52 7.13 10.98 2.96
N SER A 53 7.82 11.85 3.71
CA SER A 53 9.22 11.64 4.11
C SER A 53 9.40 10.43 5.03
N ALA A 54 8.49 10.23 5.99
CA ALA A 54 8.52 9.08 6.89
C ALA A 54 8.31 7.76 6.13
N PHE A 55 7.38 7.75 5.18
CA PHE A 55 7.13 6.60 4.33
C PHE A 55 8.32 6.27 3.41
N ARG A 56 8.90 7.27 2.74
CA ARG A 56 10.14 7.09 1.95
C ARG A 56 11.27 6.51 2.80
N ARG A 57 11.48 7.05 4.01
CA ARG A 57 12.51 6.58 4.95
C ARG A 57 12.32 5.10 5.32
N TRP A 58 11.07 4.69 5.57
CA TRP A 58 10.76 3.30 5.87
C TRP A 58 11.12 2.40 4.68
N LEU A 59 10.67 2.74 3.46
CA LEU A 59 11.01 1.97 2.27
C LEU A 59 12.52 1.90 2.03
N THR A 60 13.27 2.99 2.17
CA THR A 60 14.75 2.99 2.03
C THR A 60 15.45 2.05 3.02
N LYS A 61 14.89 1.88 4.22
CA LYS A 61 15.43 0.97 5.23
C LYS A 61 15.02 -0.48 4.98
N PHE A 62 13.80 -0.70 4.52
CA PHE A 62 13.20 -2.02 4.37
C PHE A 62 13.56 -2.71 3.04
N LEU A 63 13.56 -1.97 1.93
CA LEU A 63 13.81 -2.53 0.61
C LEU A 63 15.28 -2.97 0.43
N PRO A 64 15.54 -4.01 -0.38
CA PRO A 64 16.89 -4.36 -0.80
C PRO A 64 17.64 -3.15 -1.38
N LYS A 65 18.95 -3.05 -1.12
CA LYS A 65 19.79 -1.91 -1.54
C LYS A 65 19.88 -1.67 -3.05
N ARG A 66 19.45 -2.64 -3.87
CA ARG A 66 19.27 -2.40 -5.31
C ARG A 66 18.19 -1.37 -5.60
N TYR A 67 17.18 -1.24 -4.74
CA TYR A 67 16.07 -0.34 -4.98
C TYR A 67 16.28 0.98 -4.25
N GLY A 68 16.43 2.05 -5.03
CA GLY A 68 16.45 3.41 -4.55
C GLY A 68 15.02 3.91 -4.31
N VAL A 69 14.86 4.82 -3.36
CA VAL A 69 13.57 5.45 -3.04
C VAL A 69 13.77 6.95 -2.96
N THR A 70 12.97 7.69 -3.72
CA THR A 70 13.08 9.16 -3.81
C THR A 70 11.72 9.81 -4.05
N ALA A 71 11.62 11.11 -3.81
CA ALA A 71 10.61 11.93 -4.47
C ALA A 71 11.18 12.44 -5.80
N GLY A 72 10.33 13.00 -6.65
CA GLY A 72 10.78 13.78 -7.80
C GLY A 72 10.13 13.37 -9.10
N TYR A 73 10.94 13.22 -10.15
CA TYR A 73 10.46 13.28 -11.53
C TYR A 73 10.83 12.02 -12.30
N ILE A 74 9.92 11.58 -13.16
CA ILE A 74 10.18 10.51 -14.12
C ILE A 74 10.43 11.17 -15.48
N ILE A 75 11.60 10.91 -16.06
CA ILE A 75 12.03 11.54 -17.30
C ILE A 75 11.98 10.52 -18.43
N SER A 76 11.22 10.82 -19.47
CA SER A 76 11.15 10.03 -20.68
C SER A 76 11.45 10.93 -21.88
N PRO A 77 12.28 10.49 -22.84
CA PRO A 77 12.47 11.21 -24.09
C PRO A 77 11.20 11.22 -24.96
N GLY A 78 10.16 10.45 -24.60
CA GLY A 78 8.85 10.47 -25.24
C GLY A 78 7.93 11.60 -24.76
N VAL A 79 8.30 12.32 -23.70
CA VAL A 79 7.53 13.47 -23.18
C VAL A 79 8.12 14.77 -23.75
N PRO A 80 7.32 15.63 -24.41
CA PRO A 80 7.82 16.89 -24.96
C PRO A 80 8.41 17.83 -23.89
N ASN A 81 9.51 18.50 -24.21
CA ASN A 81 10.16 19.47 -23.30
C ASN A 81 9.27 20.68 -22.91
N ALA A 82 8.19 20.94 -23.64
CA ALA A 82 7.23 21.99 -23.31
C ALA A 82 6.27 21.60 -22.16
N GLU A 83 6.22 20.32 -21.80
CA GLU A 83 5.41 19.84 -20.68
C GLU A 83 6.09 20.10 -19.34
N ASN A 84 5.29 20.41 -18.32
CA ASN A 84 5.80 20.60 -16.97
C ASN A 84 6.23 19.28 -16.35
N PHE A 85 7.28 19.30 -15.53
CA PHE A 85 7.66 18.14 -14.74
C PHE A 85 6.56 17.74 -13.75
N ILE A 86 6.29 16.44 -13.69
CA ILE A 86 5.34 15.87 -12.74
C ILE A 86 6.09 15.34 -11.53
N HIS A 87 5.85 15.96 -10.37
CA HIS A 87 6.43 15.52 -9.10
C HIS A 87 5.65 14.32 -8.53
N TYR A 88 6.35 13.29 -8.10
CA TYR A 88 5.78 12.11 -7.45
C TYR A 88 6.29 11.99 -6.01
N ASP A 89 5.38 11.65 -5.09
CA ASP A 89 5.66 11.51 -3.66
C ASP A 89 6.72 10.42 -3.40
N VAL A 90 6.63 9.30 -4.11
CA VAL A 90 7.54 8.16 -3.99
C VAL A 90 7.78 7.54 -5.36
N ILE A 91 9.05 7.45 -5.74
CA ILE A 91 9.57 6.71 -6.89
C ILE A 91 10.49 5.62 -6.35
N ILE A 92 10.27 4.38 -6.76
CA ILE A 92 11.14 3.23 -6.50
C ILE A 92 11.83 2.87 -7.82
N TYR A 93 13.15 2.82 -7.83
CA TYR A 93 13.94 2.64 -9.05
C TYR A 93 15.16 1.73 -8.83
N ASP A 94 15.76 1.22 -9.91
CA ASP A 94 17.02 0.47 -9.83
C ASP A 94 18.19 1.42 -9.54
N GLN A 95 18.63 1.47 -8.28
CA GLN A 95 19.71 2.34 -7.83
C GLN A 95 21.09 1.89 -8.31
N LEU A 96 21.28 0.61 -8.65
CA LEU A 96 22.59 0.13 -9.08
C LEU A 96 22.88 0.52 -10.52
N GLU A 97 21.86 0.52 -11.37
CA GLU A 97 22.01 0.74 -12.81
C GLU A 97 21.52 2.11 -13.28
N SER A 98 20.65 2.78 -12.52
CA SER A 98 20.10 4.08 -12.93
C SER A 98 21.10 5.22 -12.75
N PRO A 99 21.34 6.04 -13.78
CA PRO A 99 21.86 7.38 -13.55
C PRO A 99 20.80 8.24 -12.86
N VAL A 100 21.25 9.27 -12.13
CA VAL A 100 20.39 10.36 -11.66
C VAL A 100 20.66 11.55 -12.58
N LEU A 101 19.65 11.99 -13.34
CA LEU A 101 19.84 13.00 -14.38
C LEU A 101 20.11 14.38 -13.78
N TRP A 102 19.36 14.74 -12.73
CA TRP A 102 19.61 15.90 -11.89
C TRP A 102 18.94 15.74 -10.53
N ILE A 103 19.34 16.60 -9.60
CA ILE A 103 18.80 16.67 -8.25
C ILE A 103 18.29 18.09 -8.02
N GLU A 104 17.02 18.21 -7.66
CA GLU A 104 16.44 19.44 -7.15
C GLU A 104 16.57 19.45 -5.62
N ASN A 105 17.45 20.32 -5.13
CA ASN A 105 17.63 20.55 -3.71
C ASN A 105 16.62 21.59 -3.24
N ASN A 106 15.97 21.33 -2.11
CA ASN A 106 15.27 22.37 -1.37
C ASN A 106 16.16 22.80 -0.20
N ALA A 107 16.24 24.11 0.09
CA ALA A 107 17.19 24.68 1.06
C ALA A 107 17.11 24.05 2.47
N ASP A 108 15.96 23.46 2.81
CA ASP A 108 15.66 22.82 4.10
C ASP A 108 15.53 21.27 4.02
N SER A 109 15.92 20.64 2.91
CA SER A 109 15.71 19.20 2.70
C SER A 109 16.84 18.33 3.25
N SER A 110 16.50 17.37 4.12
CA SER A 110 17.35 16.20 4.38
C SER A 110 17.60 15.41 3.08
N GLU A 111 18.55 14.46 3.04
CA GLU A 111 18.78 13.62 1.83
C GLU A 111 17.48 12.99 1.28
N LEU A 112 16.50 12.72 2.15
CA LEU A 112 15.18 12.15 1.82
C LEU A 112 14.12 13.17 1.36
N GLY A 113 14.46 14.46 1.37
CA GLY A 113 13.64 15.56 0.87
C GLY A 113 14.12 16.11 -0.48
N ARG A 114 15.24 15.61 -1.01
CA ARG A 114 15.70 15.93 -2.36
C ARG A 114 14.77 15.27 -3.38
N SER A 115 14.46 16.00 -4.45
CA SER A 115 13.72 15.45 -5.58
C SER A 115 14.71 15.06 -6.67
N MET A 116 14.66 13.82 -7.13
CA MET A 116 15.57 13.30 -8.15
C MET A 116 14.82 13.05 -9.45
N ALA A 117 15.50 13.30 -10.56
CA ALA A 117 15.00 12.99 -11.89
C ALA A 117 15.57 11.65 -12.36
N ILE A 118 14.68 10.66 -12.49
CA ILE A 118 15.01 9.26 -12.79
C ILE A 118 14.53 8.94 -14.22
N PRO A 119 15.37 8.34 -15.08
CA PRO A 119 14.94 7.89 -16.40
C PRO A 119 13.87 6.80 -16.31
N VAL A 120 12.88 6.86 -17.21
CA VAL A 120 11.67 6.04 -17.19
C VAL A 120 11.93 4.53 -17.11
N GLU A 121 12.99 4.05 -17.74
CA GLU A 121 13.34 2.63 -17.82
C GLU A 121 13.82 2.02 -16.51
N TYR A 122 14.33 2.84 -15.59
CA TYR A 122 14.82 2.38 -14.30
C TYR A 122 13.74 2.45 -13.21
N VAL A 123 12.58 3.04 -13.50
CA VAL A 123 11.49 3.20 -12.54
C VAL A 123 10.68 1.90 -12.45
N HIS A 124 10.60 1.33 -11.26
CA HIS A 124 9.83 0.11 -10.98
C HIS A 124 8.52 0.38 -10.23
N GLY A 125 8.41 1.47 -9.48
CA GLY A 125 7.24 1.73 -8.65
C GLY A 125 6.97 3.22 -8.45
N VAL A 126 5.70 3.61 -8.43
CA VAL A 126 5.25 4.92 -7.93
C VAL A 126 4.23 4.74 -6.82
N ILE A 127 4.39 5.45 -5.70
CA ILE A 127 3.41 5.42 -4.61
C ILE A 127 2.99 6.83 -4.26
N GLU A 128 1.70 7.10 -4.36
CA GLU A 128 1.11 8.36 -3.97
C GLU A 128 0.69 8.31 -2.50
N VAL A 129 1.18 9.25 -1.68
CA VAL A 129 0.97 9.23 -0.23
C VAL A 129 0.03 10.37 0.17
N LYS A 130 -0.98 10.06 0.98
CA LYS A 130 -1.91 11.07 1.51
C LYS A 130 -2.12 10.89 3.00
N SER A 131 -2.44 11.98 3.67
CA SER A 131 -2.61 11.96 5.11
C SER A 131 -3.83 11.14 5.55
N ALA A 132 -4.95 11.25 4.84
CA ALA A 132 -6.20 10.60 5.26
C ALA A 132 -7.00 10.07 4.07
N PHE A 133 -7.67 8.94 4.27
CA PHE A 133 -8.57 8.34 3.30
C PHE A 133 -9.95 9.01 3.38
N ASN A 134 -10.31 9.72 2.31
CA ASN A 134 -11.63 10.30 2.05
C ASN A 134 -11.71 10.64 0.56
N LYS A 135 -12.91 10.91 0.04
CA LYS A 135 -13.14 11.15 -1.39
C LYS A 135 -12.22 12.21 -1.96
N LYS A 136 -12.05 13.34 -1.27
CA LYS A 136 -11.22 14.46 -1.75
C LYS A 136 -9.75 14.06 -1.88
N ALA A 137 -9.21 13.37 -0.87
CA ALA A 137 -7.82 12.94 -0.87
C ALA A 137 -7.56 11.84 -1.91
N VAL A 138 -8.48 10.88 -2.02
CA VAL A 138 -8.40 9.79 -2.98
C VAL A 138 -8.49 10.33 -4.41
N LYS A 139 -9.45 11.20 -4.69
CA LYS A 139 -9.58 11.84 -6.01
C LYS A 139 -8.29 12.54 -6.42
N LYS A 140 -7.68 13.31 -5.52
CA LYS A 140 -6.39 13.97 -5.78
C LYS A 140 -5.26 12.97 -6.04
N ALA A 141 -5.22 11.87 -5.29
CA ALA A 141 -4.22 10.83 -5.49
C ALA A 141 -4.37 10.18 -6.88
N VAL A 142 -5.61 9.88 -7.29
CA VAL A 142 -5.91 9.33 -8.61
C VAL A 142 -5.60 10.33 -9.71
N GLU A 143 -6.01 11.60 -9.58
CA GLU A 143 -5.65 12.69 -10.51
C GLU A 143 -4.12 12.78 -10.69
N GLN A 144 -3.35 12.64 -9.62
CA GLN A 144 -1.89 12.63 -9.70
C GLN A 144 -1.36 11.39 -10.43
N LEU A 145 -1.83 10.19 -10.07
CA LEU A 145 -1.40 8.93 -10.67
C LEU A 145 -1.82 8.79 -12.14
N THR A 146 -2.95 9.36 -12.56
CA THR A 146 -3.39 9.34 -13.96
C THR A 146 -2.44 10.09 -14.89
N LYS A 147 -1.55 10.95 -14.36
CA LYS A 147 -0.47 11.57 -15.13
C LYS A 147 0.58 10.57 -15.61
N LEU A 148 0.59 9.33 -15.10
CA LEU A 148 1.41 8.23 -15.61
C LEU A 148 0.87 7.66 -16.94
N LYS A 149 -0.38 7.96 -17.35
CA LYS A 149 -1.01 7.38 -18.55
C LYS A 149 -0.13 7.44 -19.82
N PRO A 150 0.54 8.57 -20.16
CA PRO A 150 1.41 8.63 -21.33
C PRO A 150 2.55 7.61 -21.26
N LEU A 151 3.14 7.44 -20.07
CA LEU A 151 4.25 6.52 -19.83
C LEU A 151 3.80 5.06 -19.70
N LEU A 152 2.49 4.81 -19.53
CA LEU A 152 1.90 3.46 -19.46
C LEU A 152 1.28 3.00 -20.79
N ALA A 153 1.27 3.85 -21.81
CA ALA A 153 0.52 3.63 -23.04
C ALA A 153 1.00 2.41 -23.85
N CYS A 154 2.26 1.99 -23.67
CA CYS A 154 2.83 0.82 -24.32
C CYS A 154 3.77 0.07 -23.38
N THR A 155 4.08 -1.17 -23.73
CA THR A 155 5.12 -1.97 -23.09
C THR A 155 6.17 -2.31 -24.14
N GLU A 156 7.38 -1.80 -23.96
CA GLU A 156 8.48 -2.02 -24.91
C GLU A 156 9.21 -3.35 -24.64
N PRO A 157 9.68 -4.06 -25.69
CA PRO A 157 10.59 -5.18 -25.54
C PRO A 157 11.86 -4.79 -24.77
N ALA A 158 12.42 -5.73 -24.02
CA ALA A 158 13.64 -5.49 -23.23
C ALA A 158 14.81 -4.99 -24.08
N ASN A 159 14.93 -5.46 -25.33
CA ASN A 159 15.98 -5.08 -26.26
C ASN A 159 15.66 -3.83 -27.13
N HIS A 160 14.53 -3.16 -26.89
CA HIS A 160 14.21 -1.94 -27.65
C HIS A 160 15.27 -0.84 -27.35
N PRO A 161 15.88 -0.22 -28.38
CA PRO A 161 17.06 0.65 -28.20
C PRO A 161 16.75 1.99 -27.53
N MET A 162 15.51 2.43 -27.57
CA MET A 162 15.04 3.65 -26.91
C MET A 162 13.96 3.27 -25.91
N LYS A 163 14.02 3.79 -24.69
CA LYS A 163 13.01 3.52 -23.67
C LYS A 163 12.12 4.73 -23.47
N LEU A 164 10.86 4.60 -23.86
CA LEU A 164 9.87 5.68 -23.80
C LEU A 164 8.87 5.46 -22.66
N TYR A 165 8.62 4.20 -22.32
CA TYR A 165 7.53 3.80 -21.44
C TYR A 165 8.03 3.11 -20.18
N LEU A 166 7.17 3.08 -19.17
CA LEU A 166 7.45 2.39 -17.91
C LEU A 166 7.54 0.88 -18.13
N PRO A 167 8.47 0.19 -17.45
CA PRO A 167 8.71 -1.24 -17.60
C PRO A 167 7.45 -2.12 -17.48
N PRO A 168 7.45 -3.34 -18.06
CA PRO A 168 6.33 -4.28 -17.94
C PRO A 168 5.93 -4.59 -16.49
N ASN A 169 6.91 -4.71 -15.60
CA ASN A 169 6.74 -5.00 -14.18
C ASN A 169 6.57 -3.74 -13.31
N PHE A 170 6.42 -2.56 -13.93
CA PHE A 170 6.10 -1.35 -13.19
C PHE A 170 4.77 -1.49 -12.44
N PHE A 171 4.73 -1.01 -11.20
CA PHE A 171 3.51 -0.91 -10.42
C PHE A 171 3.30 0.50 -9.86
N PHE A 172 2.07 0.80 -9.48
CA PHE A 172 1.80 1.98 -8.67
C PHE A 172 0.68 1.74 -7.66
N ALA A 173 0.70 2.49 -6.57
CA ALA A 173 -0.22 2.31 -5.45
C ALA A 173 -0.55 3.64 -4.76
N THR A 174 -1.57 3.60 -3.92
CA THR A 174 -1.90 4.71 -3.00
C THR A 174 -1.69 4.30 -1.55
N VAL A 175 -1.13 5.19 -0.73
CA VAL A 175 -0.96 4.98 0.71
C VAL A 175 -1.62 6.10 1.49
N PHE A 176 -2.38 5.75 2.51
CA PHE A 176 -3.05 6.67 3.41
C PHE A 176 -2.61 6.43 4.85
N TYR A 177 -2.33 7.49 5.61
CA TYR A 177 -1.91 7.34 7.00
C TYR A 177 -3.05 6.98 7.94
N GLU A 178 -4.24 7.53 7.71
CA GLU A 178 -5.41 7.25 8.55
C GLU A 178 -6.72 7.18 7.76
N LEU A 179 -7.64 6.33 8.20
CA LEU A 179 -9.08 6.49 7.95
C LEU A 179 -9.71 7.02 9.23
N ARG A 180 -10.39 8.17 9.14
CA ARG A 180 -10.99 8.84 10.30
C ARG A 180 -12.44 8.41 10.49
N LYS A 181 -12.92 8.42 11.73
CA LYS A 181 -14.32 8.08 12.05
C LYS A 181 -15.32 8.96 11.34
N LYS A 182 -15.03 10.25 11.21
CA LYS A 182 -15.89 11.19 10.46
C LYS A 182 -16.01 10.87 8.96
N ASP A 183 -15.03 10.17 8.40
CA ASP A 183 -14.93 9.83 6.98
C ASP A 183 -15.42 8.37 6.73
N GLU A 184 -15.88 7.66 7.76
CA GLU A 184 -16.25 6.23 7.73
C GLU A 184 -17.32 5.88 6.69
N MET A 185 -18.24 6.82 6.41
CA MET A 185 -19.36 6.62 5.48
C MET A 185 -19.08 7.19 4.08
N ASP A 186 -17.88 7.70 3.83
CA ASP A 186 -17.50 8.29 2.54
C ASP A 186 -17.15 7.22 1.49
N PHE A 187 -18.08 6.30 1.23
CA PHE A 187 -17.88 5.17 0.32
C PHE A 187 -17.51 5.59 -1.11
N ALA A 188 -17.85 6.82 -1.50
CA ALA A 188 -17.44 7.40 -2.78
C ALA A 188 -15.90 7.46 -2.92
N ALA A 189 -15.15 7.50 -1.81
CA ALA A 189 -13.71 7.40 -1.82
C ALA A 189 -13.21 6.13 -2.53
N LEU A 190 -13.85 4.97 -2.33
CA LEU A 190 -13.50 3.74 -3.05
C LEU A 190 -13.82 3.82 -4.54
N ASP A 191 -14.91 4.52 -4.90
CA ASP A 191 -15.36 4.65 -6.29
C ASP A 191 -14.39 5.51 -7.13
N GLU A 192 -13.70 6.47 -6.51
CA GLU A 192 -12.69 7.31 -7.17
C GLU A 192 -11.46 6.48 -7.59
N LEU A 193 -11.12 5.40 -6.87
CA LEU A 193 -9.97 4.54 -7.21
C LEU A 193 -10.20 3.67 -8.45
N VAL A 194 -11.44 3.53 -8.92
CA VAL A 194 -11.78 2.69 -10.08
C VAL A 194 -11.03 3.13 -11.33
N GLU A 195 -10.83 4.43 -11.53
CA GLU A 195 -10.07 4.94 -12.66
C GLU A 195 -8.61 4.48 -12.60
N ALA A 196 -7.97 4.55 -11.42
CA ALA A 196 -6.62 4.04 -11.24
C ALA A 196 -6.54 2.52 -11.47
N ALA A 197 -7.53 1.77 -10.98
CA ALA A 197 -7.59 0.32 -11.15
C ALA A 197 -7.78 -0.17 -12.59
N ALA A 198 -8.27 0.70 -13.48
CA ALA A 198 -8.34 0.41 -14.90
C ALA A 198 -6.99 0.56 -15.62
N MET A 199 -5.99 1.20 -15.01
CA MET A 199 -4.66 1.38 -15.61
C MET A 199 -3.73 0.19 -15.30
N ARG A 200 -2.83 -0.13 -16.23
CA ARG A 200 -1.82 -1.19 -16.06
C ARG A 200 -0.91 -0.88 -14.88
N GLY A 201 -0.74 -1.86 -13.99
CA GLY A 201 0.21 -1.78 -12.88
C GLY A 201 -0.38 -1.25 -11.57
N PHE A 202 -1.68 -0.92 -11.50
CA PHE A 202 -2.28 -0.55 -10.22
C PHE A 202 -2.32 -1.75 -9.27
N TYR A 203 -1.57 -1.65 -8.18
CA TYR A 203 -1.55 -2.66 -7.12
C TYR A 203 -2.77 -2.55 -6.20
N GLY A 204 -3.34 -1.35 -6.08
CA GLY A 204 -4.30 -1.01 -5.04
C GLY A 204 -3.69 -0.01 -4.07
N GLY A 205 -3.75 -0.32 -2.79
CA GLY A 205 -3.25 0.60 -1.78
C GLY A 205 -3.36 0.11 -0.36
N TYR A 206 -2.97 0.99 0.55
CA TYR A 206 -2.81 0.65 1.95
C TYR A 206 -3.19 1.81 2.87
N ILE A 207 -3.79 1.50 4.02
CA ILE A 207 -4.17 2.46 5.06
C ILE A 207 -3.47 2.07 6.36
N LEU A 208 -2.57 2.90 6.87
CA LEU A 208 -1.74 2.55 8.03
C LEU A 208 -2.55 2.35 9.32
N ARG A 209 -3.67 3.08 9.50
CA ARG A 209 -4.52 3.00 10.70
C ARG A 209 -5.98 3.37 10.39
N GLY A 210 -6.94 2.67 11.01
CA GLY A 210 -8.31 3.17 11.18
C GLY A 210 -8.49 3.77 12.58
N GLU A 211 -9.08 4.97 12.69
CA GLU A 211 -9.13 5.75 13.95
C GLU A 211 -9.76 4.99 15.13
N THR A 212 -10.76 4.16 14.89
CA THR A 212 -11.45 3.38 15.93
C THR A 212 -11.15 1.90 15.89
N ILE A 213 -10.16 1.48 15.10
CA ILE A 213 -9.77 0.07 14.98
C ILE A 213 -8.63 -0.19 15.96
N GLU A 214 -8.57 -1.41 16.49
CA GLU A 214 -7.48 -1.86 17.36
C GLU A 214 -6.09 -1.62 16.77
N LYS A 215 -5.12 -1.39 17.66
CA LYS A 215 -3.78 -0.84 17.37
C LYS A 215 -3.05 -1.51 16.18
N TYR A 216 -3.15 -2.83 16.05
CA TYR A 216 -2.32 -3.56 15.07
C TYR A 216 -2.96 -3.72 13.70
N TYR A 217 -4.19 -3.28 13.52
CA TYR A 217 -4.87 -3.41 12.24
C TYR A 217 -4.53 -2.29 11.27
N SER A 218 -4.39 -2.70 10.03
CA SER A 218 -4.20 -1.79 8.91
C SER A 218 -5.14 -2.17 7.78
N GLY A 219 -5.52 -1.19 6.96
CA GLY A 219 -6.43 -1.41 5.84
C GLY A 219 -5.67 -1.77 4.57
N LYS A 220 -6.18 -2.72 3.79
CA LYS A 220 -5.65 -3.03 2.45
C LYS A 220 -6.72 -2.74 1.41
N LEU A 221 -6.33 -2.09 0.31
CA LEU A 221 -7.19 -1.83 -0.85
C LEU A 221 -6.88 -2.88 -1.91
N ILE A 222 -7.72 -3.91 -1.98
CA ILE A 222 -7.48 -5.14 -2.75
C ILE A 222 -8.30 -5.11 -4.04
N LEU A 223 -7.66 -5.37 -5.19
CA LEU A 223 -8.39 -5.55 -6.45
C LEU A 223 -8.96 -6.97 -6.52
N LEU A 224 -10.28 -7.06 -6.61
CA LEU A 224 -10.99 -8.32 -6.75
C LEU A 224 -11.58 -8.47 -8.14
N ARG A 225 -11.59 -9.71 -8.64
CA ARG A 225 -12.29 -10.12 -9.86
C ARG A 225 -13.55 -10.89 -9.50
N GLU A 226 -14.65 -10.56 -10.17
CA GLU A 226 -15.95 -11.18 -9.98
C GLU A 226 -16.55 -11.63 -11.32
N SER A 227 -17.29 -12.74 -11.31
CA SER A 227 -18.01 -13.26 -12.48
C SER A 227 -19.29 -12.49 -12.79
N GLN A 228 -19.86 -11.78 -11.82
CA GLN A 228 -21.10 -11.04 -11.94
C GLN A 228 -21.05 -9.77 -11.10
N GLU A 229 -21.80 -8.76 -11.52
CA GLU A 229 -21.98 -7.54 -10.74
C GLU A 229 -22.73 -7.86 -9.44
N ARG A 230 -22.21 -7.39 -8.31
CA ARG A 230 -22.86 -7.52 -7.00
C ARG A 230 -23.38 -6.17 -6.53
N VAL A 231 -24.57 -6.19 -5.94
CA VAL A 231 -25.17 -5.00 -5.32
C VAL A 231 -24.32 -4.57 -4.14
N ARG A 232 -24.00 -3.27 -4.06
CA ARG A 232 -23.20 -2.69 -2.98
C ARG A 232 -23.98 -2.66 -1.68
N ASN A 233 -23.38 -3.22 -0.62
CA ASN A 233 -23.95 -3.22 0.73
C ASN A 233 -22.88 -2.81 1.78
N ASN A 234 -22.25 -1.66 1.56
CA ASN A 234 -21.23 -1.16 2.48
C ASN A 234 -21.90 -0.63 3.76
N GLN A 235 -21.36 -1.03 4.92
CA GLN A 235 -21.81 -0.54 6.22
C GLN A 235 -20.85 0.46 6.84
N SER A 236 -19.53 0.26 6.66
CA SER A 236 -18.50 1.12 7.23
C SER A 236 -17.17 0.90 6.52
N LEU A 237 -16.48 1.98 6.14
CA LEU A 237 -15.11 1.90 5.65
C LEU A 237 -14.12 1.45 6.74
N LEU A 238 -14.46 1.54 8.02
CA LEU A 238 -13.64 1.07 9.15
C LEU A 238 -13.85 -0.41 9.48
N PHE A 239 -14.66 -1.11 8.70
CA PHE A 239 -14.96 -2.53 8.87
C PHE A 239 -14.67 -3.29 7.58
N TYR A 240 -15.54 -3.11 6.60
CA TYR A 240 -15.50 -3.77 5.31
C TYR A 240 -16.32 -2.96 4.32
N ALA A 241 -15.75 -2.68 3.17
CA ALA A 241 -16.43 -1.99 2.10
C ALA A 241 -15.83 -2.33 0.75
N HIS A 242 -16.59 -2.10 -0.31
CA HIS A 242 -16.06 -2.20 -1.66
C HIS A 242 -16.55 -1.07 -2.56
N SER A 243 -15.77 -0.77 -3.60
CA SER A 243 -16.16 0.16 -4.66
C SER A 243 -17.35 -0.38 -5.46
N LYS A 244 -17.93 0.47 -6.32
CA LYS A 244 -18.68 0.02 -7.48
C LYS A 244 -17.85 -0.95 -8.32
N SER A 245 -18.51 -1.94 -8.89
CA SER A 245 -17.87 -2.82 -9.86
C SER A 245 -17.74 -2.10 -11.21
N TYR A 246 -16.72 -2.45 -11.98
CA TYR A 246 -16.54 -2.01 -13.35
C TYR A 246 -16.25 -3.21 -14.25
N LYS A 247 -16.81 -3.18 -15.45
CA LYS A 247 -16.65 -4.27 -16.41
C LYS A 247 -15.29 -4.16 -17.10
N VAL A 248 -14.60 -5.28 -17.24
CA VAL A 248 -13.36 -5.40 -18.01
C VAL A 248 -13.61 -6.08 -19.36
N ALA A 249 -12.67 -5.95 -20.29
CA ALA A 249 -12.83 -6.37 -21.69
C ALA A 249 -13.15 -7.86 -21.87
N ASP A 250 -12.72 -8.71 -20.94
CA ASP A 250 -12.97 -10.16 -20.95
C ASP A 250 -14.38 -10.56 -20.47
N GLY A 251 -15.25 -9.58 -20.19
CA GLY A 251 -16.61 -9.80 -19.72
C GLY A 251 -16.75 -9.97 -18.21
N THR A 252 -15.64 -10.06 -17.48
CA THR A 252 -15.66 -10.11 -16.00
C THR A 252 -15.82 -8.72 -15.38
N PHE A 253 -16.04 -8.69 -14.07
CA PHE A 253 -16.14 -7.47 -13.29
C PHE A 253 -14.94 -7.36 -12.35
N ARG A 254 -14.53 -6.12 -12.07
CA ARG A 254 -13.53 -5.83 -11.04
C ARG A 254 -14.07 -4.80 -10.07
N LYS A 255 -13.59 -4.87 -8.84
CA LYS A 255 -13.86 -3.89 -7.78
C LYS A 255 -12.66 -3.78 -6.85
N ILE A 256 -12.69 -2.76 -5.99
CA ILE A 256 -11.71 -2.59 -4.93
C ILE A 256 -12.40 -2.88 -3.61
N GLN A 257 -11.84 -3.80 -2.83
CA GLN A 257 -12.24 -4.11 -1.47
C GLN A 257 -11.33 -3.39 -0.49
N LEU A 258 -11.92 -2.90 0.61
CA LEU A 258 -11.22 -2.44 1.80
C LEU A 258 -11.65 -3.32 2.97
N ASP A 259 -10.66 -3.93 3.61
CA ASP A 259 -10.76 -4.69 4.85
C ASP A 259 -9.50 -4.48 5.70
N TYR A 260 -9.49 -5.06 6.90
CA TYR A 260 -8.47 -4.81 7.92
C TYR A 260 -8.00 -6.08 8.61
N GLU A 261 -6.68 -6.31 8.57
CA GLU A 261 -5.99 -7.38 9.31
C GLU A 261 -4.67 -6.88 9.93
N GLU A 262 -4.20 -7.58 10.96
CA GLU A 262 -2.89 -7.28 11.59
C GLU A 262 -1.71 -7.67 10.69
N SER A 263 -1.89 -8.69 9.84
CA SER A 263 -0.92 -9.17 8.87
C SER A 263 -0.73 -8.22 7.67
N TYR A 264 -1.69 -7.35 7.38
CA TYR A 264 -1.63 -6.56 6.14
C TYR A 264 -0.42 -5.63 6.05
N PHE A 265 0.20 -5.23 7.16
CA PHE A 265 1.47 -4.49 7.10
C PHE A 265 2.63 -5.31 6.55
N SER A 266 2.78 -6.55 7.02
CA SER A 266 3.84 -7.43 6.50
C SER A 266 3.54 -7.84 5.07
N GLU A 267 2.28 -8.19 4.75
CA GLU A 267 1.89 -8.47 3.38
C GLU A 267 2.20 -7.32 2.44
N PHE A 268 1.76 -6.09 2.76
CA PHE A 268 2.03 -4.94 1.91
C PHE A 268 3.53 -4.71 1.69
N ALA A 269 4.35 -4.86 2.75
CA ALA A 269 5.78 -4.69 2.64
C ALA A 269 6.41 -5.73 1.68
N PHE A 270 6.07 -7.02 1.87
CA PHE A 270 6.64 -8.08 1.05
C PHE A 270 6.03 -8.17 -0.36
N ASP A 271 4.79 -7.73 -0.54
CA ASP A 271 4.17 -7.54 -1.85
C ASP A 271 4.94 -6.53 -2.68
N ILE A 272 5.40 -5.41 -2.09
CA ILE A 272 6.28 -4.46 -2.80
C ILE A 272 7.55 -5.17 -3.29
N ILE A 273 8.22 -5.97 -2.46
CA ILE A 273 9.42 -6.71 -2.88
C ILE A 273 9.09 -7.69 -4.02
N ALA A 274 7.97 -8.40 -3.94
CA ALA A 274 7.55 -9.33 -4.97
C ALA A 274 7.21 -8.62 -6.29
N LEU A 275 6.57 -7.45 -6.24
CA LEU A 275 6.29 -6.61 -7.42
C LEU A 275 7.59 -6.17 -8.08
N LEU A 276 8.54 -5.64 -7.30
CA LEU A 276 9.84 -5.21 -7.78
C LEU A 276 10.62 -6.35 -8.45
N LYS A 277 10.51 -7.58 -7.91
CA LYS A 277 11.13 -8.78 -8.48
C LYS A 277 10.34 -9.40 -9.64
N GLY A 278 9.12 -8.95 -9.92
CA GLY A 278 8.23 -9.57 -10.91
C GLY A 278 7.70 -10.95 -10.50
N THR A 279 7.69 -11.27 -9.20
CA THR A 279 7.21 -12.55 -8.65
C THR A 279 5.88 -12.43 -7.91
N TYR A 280 5.25 -11.24 -7.92
CA TYR A 280 3.97 -11.01 -7.25
C TYR A 280 2.85 -11.83 -7.89
N ASN A 281 2.06 -12.49 -7.04
CA ASN A 281 0.83 -13.17 -7.42
C ASN A 281 -0.26 -12.73 -6.42
N PRO A 282 -1.36 -12.12 -6.88
CA PRO A 282 -2.41 -11.62 -5.99
C PRO A 282 -3.12 -12.73 -5.18
N ASP A 283 -3.02 -13.98 -5.61
CA ASP A 283 -3.66 -15.13 -4.97
C ASP A 283 -2.70 -15.89 -4.02
N VAL A 284 -1.47 -15.41 -3.83
CA VAL A 284 -0.43 -16.09 -3.02
C VAL A 284 0.30 -15.07 -2.14
N LEU A 285 0.51 -15.42 -0.87
CA LEU A 285 1.32 -14.61 0.05
C LEU A 285 2.75 -14.44 -0.47
N SER A 286 3.21 -13.19 -0.59
CA SER A 286 4.57 -12.87 -1.04
C SER A 286 5.65 -13.30 -0.03
N SER A 287 5.30 -13.38 1.25
CA SER A 287 6.16 -13.89 2.31
C SER A 287 5.35 -14.29 3.55
N ILE A 288 5.91 -15.17 4.36
CA ILE A 288 5.41 -15.45 5.71
C ILE A 288 6.13 -14.60 6.77
N TYR A 289 7.26 -13.93 6.45
CA TYR A 289 7.96 -13.11 7.45
C TYR A 289 7.07 -11.98 7.98
N GLY A 290 7.08 -11.80 9.30
CA GLY A 290 6.23 -10.81 9.96
C GLY A 290 4.74 -11.15 9.94
N MET A 291 4.35 -12.37 9.54
CA MET A 291 2.97 -12.83 9.56
C MET A 291 2.53 -13.16 10.99
N GLY A 292 1.46 -12.54 11.45
CA GLY A 292 0.98 -12.70 12.82
C GLY A 292 -0.28 -11.90 13.09
N SER A 293 -1.00 -12.31 14.14
CA SER A 293 -2.09 -11.54 14.73
C SER A 293 -2.13 -11.78 16.23
N THR A 294 -2.79 -10.87 16.94
CA THR A 294 -2.98 -11.01 18.38
C THR A 294 -3.84 -12.24 18.70
N GLN A 295 -4.83 -12.58 17.87
CA GLN A 295 -5.62 -13.80 18.06
C GLN A 295 -4.78 -15.07 17.88
N TRP A 296 -3.95 -15.14 16.84
CA TRP A 296 -3.09 -16.32 16.62
C TRP A 296 -2.08 -16.51 17.75
N GLU A 297 -1.52 -15.42 18.28
CA GLU A 297 -0.62 -15.48 19.43
C GLU A 297 -1.31 -16.02 20.69
N ASN A 298 -2.60 -15.73 20.84
CA ASN A 298 -3.44 -16.24 21.93
C ASN A 298 -4.04 -17.63 21.64
N GLY A 299 -3.67 -18.28 20.53
CA GLY A 299 -4.12 -19.62 20.17
C GLY A 299 -5.51 -19.69 19.51
N SER A 300 -6.09 -18.55 19.11
CA SER A 300 -7.34 -18.51 18.36
C SER A 300 -7.08 -18.33 16.87
N ALA A 301 -7.68 -19.17 16.03
CA ALA A 301 -7.64 -19.04 14.57
C ALA A 301 -8.74 -18.11 14.02
N VAL A 302 -9.64 -17.62 14.88
CA VAL A 302 -10.81 -16.83 14.48
C VAL A 302 -10.63 -15.38 14.91
N ASP A 303 -10.84 -14.45 13.97
CA ASP A 303 -10.96 -13.04 14.29
C ASP A 303 -12.34 -12.76 14.92
N ILE A 304 -12.34 -12.60 16.24
CA ILE A 304 -13.56 -12.42 17.04
C ILE A 304 -14.09 -10.99 17.05
N ARG A 305 -13.39 -10.01 16.45
CA ARG A 305 -13.83 -8.60 16.42
C ARG A 305 -15.20 -8.42 15.77
N TYR A 306 -15.56 -9.37 14.91
CA TYR A 306 -16.73 -9.32 14.05
C TYR A 306 -17.90 -10.17 14.55
N PHE A 307 -17.74 -10.83 15.70
CA PHE A 307 -18.75 -11.68 16.31
C PHE A 307 -19.27 -11.05 17.61
N LYS A 308 -20.54 -11.31 17.94
CA LYS A 308 -20.99 -11.06 19.30
C LYS A 308 -20.26 -12.05 20.22
N PRO A 309 -19.83 -11.65 21.42
CA PRO A 309 -19.15 -12.56 22.35
C PRO A 309 -19.90 -13.88 22.58
N GLU A 310 -21.24 -13.83 22.60
CA GLU A 310 -22.10 -15.01 22.76
C GLU A 310 -22.10 -15.93 21.54
N ASP A 311 -21.95 -15.38 20.33
CA ASP A 311 -21.87 -16.17 19.10
C ASP A 311 -20.52 -16.91 19.01
N VAL A 312 -19.43 -16.27 19.44
CA VAL A 312 -18.10 -16.90 19.55
C VAL A 312 -18.14 -18.04 20.56
N LYS A 313 -18.67 -17.76 21.76
CA LYS A 313 -18.79 -18.77 22.82
C LYS A 313 -19.59 -19.98 22.34
N LYS A 314 -20.71 -19.73 21.66
CA LYS A 314 -21.53 -20.80 21.08
C LYS A 314 -20.76 -21.60 20.01
N PHE A 315 -20.04 -20.93 19.11
CA PHE A 315 -19.21 -21.59 18.10
C PHE A 315 -18.11 -22.46 18.72
N ASP A 316 -17.42 -21.95 19.75
CA ASP A 316 -16.38 -22.68 20.47
C ASP A 316 -16.95 -23.91 21.19
N GLU A 317 -18.10 -23.77 21.85
CA GLU A 317 -18.82 -24.88 22.50
C GLU A 317 -19.27 -25.94 21.48
N GLU A 318 -19.83 -25.52 20.33
CA GLU A 318 -20.23 -26.42 19.24
C GLU A 318 -19.02 -27.15 18.64
N THR A 319 -17.91 -26.43 18.40
CA THR A 319 -16.68 -26.98 17.85
C THR A 319 -16.03 -27.98 18.82
N ALA A 320 -15.93 -27.64 20.10
CA ALA A 320 -15.42 -28.54 21.13
C ALA A 320 -16.26 -29.82 21.26
N ASN A 321 -17.58 -29.71 21.15
CA ASN A 321 -18.48 -30.86 21.16
C ASN A 321 -18.33 -31.73 19.91
N PHE A 322 -18.04 -31.14 18.75
CA PHE A 322 -17.77 -31.88 17.50
C PHE A 322 -16.49 -32.73 17.61
N PHE A 323 -15.41 -32.17 18.16
CA PHE A 323 -14.13 -32.88 18.31
C PHE A 323 -14.05 -33.84 19.51
N ARG A 324 -15.08 -33.87 20.38
CA ARG A 324 -15.19 -34.83 21.50
C ARG A 324 -15.95 -36.12 21.15
N LYS A 325 -16.53 -36.21 19.94
CA LYS A 325 -17.15 -37.43 19.41
C LYS A 325 -16.15 -38.25 18.60
#